data_AF-A0A2J8AEY2-F1
#
_entry.id   AF-A0A2J8AEY2-F1
#
_cell.length_a   1.000
_cell.length_b   1.000
_cell.length_c   1.000
_cell.angle_alpha   90.00
_cell.angle_beta   90.00
_cell.angle_gamma   90.00
#
_symmetry.space_group_name_H-M   'P 1'
#
loop_
_entity.id
_entity.type
_entity.pdbx_description
1 polymer ?
#
loop_
_entity_poly.entity_id
_entity_poly.type
_entity_poly.pdbx_seq_one_letter_code
_entity_poly.pdbx_strand_id
1 'polypeptide(L)'
;MRSRAQTSALQVIISVRPAAAAPSAASSRRGSMGTSRRSLLACSLAAALLLVAVLHAAAQEELDASPPSPPFSQDDPDAAYLFGFPFCRCTDYRCSTSPYVPVKESEEVLPNGNYKVCFRFQDNGCATGNTCCQKILQLMDKFEVMADKTCSKAVAAVTFGNVSRISSTFFDTDFSVGKLRVTNLGATRAMMQKNLMCFTIKPPCASFDAFFQSNKLGAPGLYQYSVFNAQHDLVAFYASNDLKQTLGIGQYRAGLVGWHRVRGDGRAKPRRAADVRAT
;
A
#
# COMPACT_ATOMS: atom_id res chain seq x y z
N MET A 1 -9.89 -53.84 -27.78
CA MET A 1 -10.72 -53.01 -28.68
C MET A 1 -10.43 -51.54 -28.36
N ARG A 2 -9.41 -50.91 -28.93
CA ARG A 2 -9.47 -49.99 -30.10
C ARG A 2 -10.77 -49.18 -30.19
N SER A 3 -10.72 -47.89 -29.86
CA SER A 3 -10.90 -46.83 -30.87
C SER A 3 -10.39 -45.47 -30.36
N ARG A 4 -9.65 -44.78 -31.24
CA ARG A 4 -9.14 -43.41 -31.12
C ARG A 4 -10.13 -42.44 -31.77
N ALA A 5 -9.82 -41.14 -31.59
CA ALA A 5 -10.00 -40.04 -32.56
C ALA A 5 -11.30 -39.23 -32.41
N GLN A 6 -11.38 -37.92 -32.67
CA GLN A 6 -10.42 -36.87 -33.04
C GLN A 6 -11.20 -35.53 -33.07
N THR A 7 -10.52 -34.42 -32.72
CA THR A 7 -10.60 -33.05 -33.28
C THR A 7 -11.93 -32.45 -33.78
N SER A 8 -12.21 -31.21 -33.37
CA SER A 8 -12.03 -30.02 -34.24
C SER A 8 -12.15 -28.71 -33.47
N ALA A 9 -11.14 -27.86 -33.64
CA ALA A 9 -11.10 -26.47 -33.19
C ALA A 9 -11.61 -25.55 -34.31
N LEU A 10 -12.50 -24.62 -33.98
CA LEU A 10 -12.95 -23.57 -34.89
C LEU A 10 -12.13 -22.30 -34.60
N GLN A 11 -11.17 -21.97 -35.47
CA GLN A 11 -10.49 -20.68 -35.47
C GLN A 11 -11.34 -19.66 -36.23
N VAL A 12 -11.73 -18.58 -35.56
CA VAL A 12 -12.29 -17.38 -36.21
C VAL A 12 -11.15 -16.38 -36.39
N ILE A 13 -10.71 -16.21 -37.63
CA ILE A 13 -9.73 -15.20 -38.04
C ILE A 13 -10.51 -13.92 -38.35
N ILE A 14 -10.46 -12.92 -37.47
CA ILE A 14 -10.94 -11.56 -37.77
C ILE A 14 -9.73 -10.76 -38.24
N SER A 15 -9.61 -10.64 -39.56
CA SER A 15 -8.66 -9.75 -40.24
C SER A 15 -9.24 -8.33 -40.25
N VAL A 16 -8.63 -7.39 -39.52
CA VAL A 16 -8.94 -5.96 -39.62
C VAL A 16 -7.75 -5.25 -40.24
N ARG A 17 -8.02 -4.59 -41.36
CA ARG A 17 -7.10 -3.80 -42.18
C ARG A 17 -6.45 -2.64 -41.40
N PRO A 18 -5.18 -2.30 -41.63
CA PRO A 18 -4.64 -1.00 -41.27
C PRO A 18 -5.10 0.06 -42.28
N ALA A 19 -5.64 1.17 -41.77
CA ALA A 19 -5.93 2.37 -42.55
C ALA A 19 -4.70 3.30 -42.57
N ALA A 20 -4.44 3.77 -43.78
CA ALA A 20 -3.43 4.71 -44.26
C ALA A 20 -2.90 5.78 -43.29
N ALA A 21 -1.59 6.04 -43.39
CA ALA A 21 -1.01 7.34 -43.05
C ALA A 21 -0.13 7.82 -44.22
N ALA A 22 -0.44 9.01 -44.71
CA ALA A 22 0.36 9.84 -45.60
C ALA A 22 0.15 11.33 -45.17
N PRO A 23 0.84 12.32 -45.74
CA PRO A 23 2.23 12.68 -45.46
C PRO A 23 2.38 14.15 -44.95
N SER A 24 3.64 14.49 -44.61
CA SER A 24 4.28 15.81 -44.48
C SER A 24 3.49 17.11 -44.72
N ALA A 25 3.69 18.09 -43.83
CA ALA A 25 3.86 19.49 -44.22
C ALA A 25 4.70 20.27 -43.19
N ALA A 26 5.79 20.85 -43.68
CA ALA A 26 6.52 21.97 -43.07
C ALA A 26 5.73 23.28 -43.20
N SER A 27 6.11 24.33 -42.44
CA SER A 27 5.84 25.79 -42.64
C SER A 27 5.56 26.44 -41.27
N SER A 28 5.91 27.68 -40.90
CA SER A 28 6.77 28.76 -41.38
C SER A 28 6.51 29.95 -40.43
N ARG A 29 7.58 30.69 -40.10
CA ARG A 29 7.62 32.15 -39.80
C ARG A 29 6.90 32.81 -38.59
N ARG A 30 7.75 33.59 -37.91
CA ARG A 30 7.64 35.02 -37.51
C ARG A 30 6.50 35.48 -36.58
N GLY A 31 6.92 35.90 -35.39
CA GLY A 31 7.03 37.32 -35.06
C GLY A 31 5.78 38.02 -34.55
N SER A 32 5.80 38.46 -33.29
CA SER A 32 5.14 39.70 -32.88
C SER A 32 5.79 40.24 -31.61
N MET A 33 6.48 41.38 -31.75
CA MET A 33 6.86 42.26 -30.65
C MET A 33 5.62 43.05 -30.25
N GLY A 34 5.09 42.77 -29.05
CA GLY A 34 4.09 43.60 -28.39
C GLY A 34 4.73 44.32 -27.20
N THR A 35 5.26 45.52 -27.44
CA THR A 35 5.56 46.48 -26.38
C THR A 35 4.24 47.04 -25.86
N SER A 36 3.93 46.84 -24.57
CA SER A 36 2.87 47.61 -23.92
C SER A 36 3.28 48.06 -22.53
N ARG A 37 2.81 49.26 -22.24
CA ARG A 37 3.40 50.23 -21.33
C ARG A 37 2.91 50.02 -19.90
N ARG A 38 3.86 50.13 -18.98
CA ARG A 38 3.81 50.81 -17.66
C ARG A 38 2.45 50.82 -16.95
N SER A 39 2.33 50.02 -15.89
CA SER A 39 1.43 50.29 -14.77
C SER A 39 2.28 50.51 -13.51
N LEU A 40 2.59 51.78 -13.25
CA LEU A 40 3.33 52.26 -12.06
C LEU A 40 2.35 52.47 -10.88
N LEU A 41 1.60 51.43 -10.49
CA LEU A 41 0.67 51.47 -9.36
C LEU A 41 0.70 50.18 -8.52
N ALA A 42 1.81 49.43 -8.54
CA ALA A 42 1.94 48.12 -7.87
C ALA A 42 3.00 48.07 -6.74
N CYS A 43 3.60 49.20 -6.34
CA CYS A 43 4.64 49.21 -5.29
C CYS A 43 4.13 49.49 -3.87
N SER A 44 2.89 49.93 -3.67
CA SER A 44 2.43 50.37 -2.34
C SER A 44 1.81 49.26 -1.49
N LEU A 45 1.33 48.16 -2.09
CA LEU A 45 0.67 47.06 -1.37
C LEU A 45 1.63 45.95 -0.92
N ALA A 46 2.81 45.81 -1.54
CA ALA A 46 3.79 44.79 -1.18
C ALA A 46 4.50 45.09 0.16
N ALA A 47 4.68 46.36 0.52
CA ALA A 47 5.35 46.74 1.77
C ALA A 47 4.46 46.53 3.01
N ALA A 48 3.13 46.68 2.88
CA ALA A 48 2.21 46.48 4.00
C ALA A 48 2.01 44.99 4.37
N LEU A 49 2.08 44.08 3.39
CA LEU A 49 1.99 42.64 3.65
C LEU A 49 3.27 42.05 4.28
N LEU A 50 4.44 42.64 4.01
CA LEU A 50 5.71 42.20 4.61
C LEU A 50 5.83 42.50 6.11
N LEU A 51 5.14 43.53 6.62
CA LEU A 51 5.19 43.89 8.04
C LEU A 51 4.29 43.00 8.94
N VAL A 52 3.19 42.45 8.42
CA VAL A 52 2.31 41.55 9.18
C VAL A 52 2.91 40.14 9.34
N ALA A 53 3.75 39.72 8.38
CA ALA A 53 4.41 38.40 8.43
C ALA A 53 5.50 38.31 9.50
N VAL A 54 6.17 39.41 9.86
CA VAL A 54 7.26 39.40 10.85
C VAL A 54 6.74 39.31 12.29
N LEU A 55 5.52 39.80 12.56
CA LEU A 55 4.94 39.80 13.91
C LEU A 55 4.33 38.45 14.33
N HIS A 56 4.07 37.52 13.41
CA HIS A 56 3.55 36.18 13.76
C HIS A 56 4.65 35.12 13.97
N ALA A 57 5.92 35.45 13.74
CA ALA A 57 7.01 34.48 13.83
C ALA A 57 7.63 34.33 15.24
N ALA A 58 7.15 35.07 16.25
CA ALA A 58 7.77 35.10 17.58
C ALA A 58 6.96 34.44 18.71
N ALA A 59 5.91 33.66 18.41
CA ALA A 59 4.99 33.13 19.42
C ALA A 59 4.75 31.61 19.39
N GLN A 60 5.67 30.81 18.84
CA GLN A 60 5.61 29.35 18.91
C GLN A 60 6.97 28.74 19.29
N GLU A 61 7.38 28.95 20.54
CA GLU A 61 8.28 28.02 21.22
C GLU A 61 7.63 27.56 22.52
N GLU A 62 7.88 26.30 22.86
CA GLU A 62 7.51 25.59 24.10
C GLU A 62 6.05 25.16 24.28
N LEU A 63 5.71 23.96 23.81
CA LEU A 63 4.88 22.97 24.55
C LEU A 63 4.62 21.69 23.72
N ASP A 64 5.66 21.01 23.23
CA ASP A 64 5.47 19.60 22.80
C ASP A 64 6.77 18.77 22.76
N ALA A 65 7.64 18.95 23.75
CA ALA A 65 8.74 18.02 23.98
C ALA A 65 8.16 16.72 24.58
N SER A 66 7.57 15.89 23.73
CA SER A 66 7.29 14.50 24.08
C SER A 66 8.62 13.85 24.53
N PRO A 67 8.66 13.19 25.70
CA PRO A 67 9.88 12.57 26.20
C PRO A 67 10.42 11.58 25.15
N PRO A 68 11.75 11.48 24.99
CA PRO A 68 12.34 10.56 24.03
C PRO A 68 11.85 9.14 24.33
N SER A 69 11.34 8.47 23.30
CA SER A 69 10.93 7.07 23.39
C SER A 69 12.08 6.25 23.99
N PRO A 70 11.80 5.36 24.98
CA PRO A 70 12.85 4.54 25.57
C PRO A 70 13.56 3.69 24.51
N PRO A 71 14.87 3.43 24.67
CA PRO A 71 15.61 2.59 23.73
C PRO A 71 15.00 1.19 23.66
N PHE A 72 14.82 0.68 22.45
CA PHE A 72 14.28 -0.67 22.23
C PHE A 72 15.25 -1.73 22.73
N SER A 73 14.75 -2.68 23.52
CA SER A 73 15.52 -3.86 23.96
C SER A 73 15.51 -4.91 22.85
N GLN A 74 16.70 -5.39 22.48
CA GLN A 74 16.89 -6.40 21.43
C GLN A 74 16.41 -7.80 21.85
N ASP A 75 16.15 -8.00 23.15
CA ASP A 75 15.79 -9.28 23.76
C ASP A 75 14.30 -9.43 24.08
N ASP A 76 13.45 -8.47 23.67
CA ASP A 76 12.00 -8.57 23.87
C ASP A 76 11.40 -9.57 22.85
N PRO A 77 10.89 -10.74 23.29
CA PRO A 77 10.33 -11.74 22.39
C PRO A 77 9.08 -11.26 21.65
N ASP A 78 8.39 -10.23 22.15
CA ASP A 78 7.26 -9.58 21.48
C ASP A 78 7.73 -8.48 20.50
N ALA A 79 8.97 -7.99 20.63
CA ALA A 79 9.56 -7.05 19.68
C ALA A 79 9.88 -7.70 18.33
N ALA A 80 9.95 -9.03 18.22
CA ALA A 80 10.03 -9.71 16.93
C ALA A 80 8.85 -9.38 16.01
N TYR A 81 7.70 -8.96 16.56
CA TYR A 81 6.56 -8.45 15.79
C TYR A 81 6.70 -6.95 15.44
N LEU A 82 7.47 -6.18 16.20
CA LEU A 82 7.87 -4.81 15.88
C LEU A 82 9.02 -4.76 14.84
N PHE A 83 9.81 -5.83 14.73
CA PHE A 83 10.69 -6.14 13.60
C PHE A 83 10.01 -7.01 12.53
N GLY A 84 8.74 -7.35 12.75
CA GLY A 84 7.89 -7.99 11.78
C GLY A 84 7.45 -6.97 10.76
N PHE A 85 7.27 -7.42 9.51
CA PHE A 85 6.59 -6.63 8.51
C PHE A 85 5.36 -5.93 9.11
N PRO A 86 5.18 -4.61 8.93
CA PRO A 86 5.98 -3.65 8.13
C PRO A 86 7.03 -2.78 8.89
N PHE A 87 8.18 -2.50 8.24
CA PHE A 87 9.32 -1.71 8.78
C PHE A 87 9.21 -0.18 8.57
N CYS A 88 8.75 0.61 9.54
CA CYS A 88 8.66 2.07 9.38
C CYS A 88 10.00 2.78 9.67
N ARG A 89 10.47 3.64 8.75
CA ARG A 89 11.65 4.51 8.94
C ARG A 89 11.32 5.95 9.33
N CYS A 90 10.04 6.32 9.29
CA CYS A 90 9.63 7.69 9.58
C CYS A 90 9.53 7.89 11.10
N THR A 91 10.36 8.78 11.63
CA THR A 91 10.57 8.99 13.07
C THR A 91 9.37 9.62 13.78
N ASP A 92 8.51 10.32 13.05
CA ASP A 92 7.30 10.99 13.55
C ASP A 92 6.02 10.17 13.35
N TYR A 93 6.16 8.99 12.77
CA TYR A 93 5.04 8.35 12.15
C TYR A 93 4.38 7.34 13.08
N ARG A 94 3.31 7.78 13.73
CA ARG A 94 2.25 6.85 14.16
C ARG A 94 1.83 6.10 12.91
N CYS A 95 2.12 4.80 12.81
CA CYS A 95 1.87 3.85 11.69
C CYS A 95 0.40 3.76 11.26
N SER A 96 -0.24 4.91 11.13
CA SER A 96 -1.67 5.06 11.25
C SER A 96 -2.30 5.90 10.14
N THR A 97 -1.58 6.49 9.19
CA THR A 97 -2.21 7.35 8.18
C THR A 97 -1.67 7.17 6.76
N SER A 98 -1.74 5.95 6.19
CA SER A 98 -1.25 5.69 4.83
C SER A 98 -1.86 6.71 3.89
N PRO A 99 -1.08 7.32 2.98
CA PRO A 99 -1.70 8.08 1.90
C PRO A 99 -2.58 7.20 1.01
N TYR A 100 -2.27 5.89 0.96
CA TYR A 100 -2.98 4.92 0.14
C TYR A 100 -3.42 3.68 0.90
N VAL A 101 -4.69 3.30 0.73
CA VAL A 101 -5.23 2.03 1.22
C VAL A 101 -5.60 1.16 0.02
N PRO A 102 -4.90 0.03 -0.21
CA PRO A 102 -5.35 -0.94 -1.19
C PRO A 102 -6.69 -1.51 -0.73
N VAL A 103 -7.64 -1.59 -1.63
CA VAL A 103 -8.94 -2.24 -1.43
C VAL A 103 -9.12 -3.23 -2.57
N LYS A 104 -9.46 -4.47 -2.24
CA LYS A 104 -9.75 -5.49 -3.24
C LYS A 104 -10.90 -5.01 -4.13
N GLU A 105 -10.59 -4.82 -5.41
CA GLU A 105 -11.54 -4.38 -6.44
C GLU A 105 -12.21 -5.58 -7.09
N SER A 106 -11.43 -6.62 -7.40
CA SER A 106 -11.92 -7.82 -8.04
C SER A 106 -11.07 -9.04 -7.72
N GLU A 107 -11.67 -10.20 -7.85
CA GLU A 107 -10.98 -11.48 -7.83
C GLU A 107 -11.66 -12.47 -8.79
N GLU A 108 -10.87 -13.33 -9.42
CA GLU A 108 -11.36 -14.32 -10.38
C GLU A 108 -10.44 -15.55 -10.41
N VAL A 109 -11.01 -16.72 -10.67
CA VAL A 109 -10.24 -17.92 -11.03
C VAL A 109 -10.23 -18.01 -12.56
N LEU A 110 -9.04 -17.93 -13.14
CA LEU A 110 -8.82 -17.99 -14.58
C LEU A 110 -9.02 -19.41 -15.11
N PRO A 111 -9.30 -19.61 -16.41
CA PRO A 111 -9.55 -20.93 -17.00
C PRO A 111 -8.42 -21.96 -16.81
N ASN A 112 -7.20 -21.50 -16.57
CA ASN A 112 -6.03 -22.35 -16.30
C ASN A 112 -5.86 -22.72 -14.81
N GLY A 113 -6.83 -22.38 -13.96
CA GLY A 113 -6.79 -22.63 -12.51
C GLY A 113 -5.96 -21.61 -11.72
N ASN A 114 -5.37 -20.60 -12.37
CA ASN A 114 -4.73 -19.50 -11.65
C ASN A 114 -5.78 -18.60 -11.01
N TYR A 115 -5.44 -18.03 -9.87
CA TYR A 115 -6.25 -17.02 -9.19
C TYR A 115 -5.70 -15.64 -9.51
N LYS A 116 -6.56 -14.68 -9.84
CA LYS A 116 -6.18 -13.29 -10.05
C LYS A 116 -6.94 -12.42 -9.08
N VAL A 117 -6.22 -11.53 -8.41
CA VAL A 117 -6.77 -10.54 -7.46
C VAL A 117 -6.25 -9.17 -7.83
N CYS A 118 -7.13 -8.17 -7.86
CA CYS A 118 -6.80 -6.80 -8.18
C CYS A 118 -7.19 -5.87 -7.04
N PHE A 119 -6.30 -4.93 -6.73
CA PHE A 119 -6.51 -3.89 -5.73
C PHE A 119 -6.58 -2.53 -6.42
N ARG A 120 -7.59 -1.74 -6.06
CA ARG A 120 -7.57 -0.29 -6.27
C ARG A 120 -6.94 0.37 -5.05
N PHE A 121 -6.40 1.57 -5.19
CA PHE A 121 -5.90 2.33 -4.04
C PHE A 121 -6.83 3.51 -3.73
N GLN A 122 -7.34 3.54 -2.50
CA GLN A 122 -8.04 4.69 -1.97
C GLN A 122 -7.03 5.73 -1.46
N ASP A 123 -7.22 6.97 -1.89
CA ASP A 123 -6.40 8.11 -1.50
C ASP A 123 -6.96 8.74 -0.23
N ASN A 124 -6.26 8.56 0.89
CA ASN A 124 -6.66 9.11 2.18
C ASN A 124 -5.95 10.45 2.48
N GLY A 125 -5.08 10.91 1.59
CA GLY A 125 -4.24 12.08 1.80
C GLY A 125 -3.26 11.91 2.97
N CYS A 126 -2.73 13.03 3.42
CA CYS A 126 -1.76 13.08 4.52
C CYS A 126 -2.16 14.17 5.50
N ALA A 127 -1.87 13.94 6.79
CA ALA A 127 -1.92 15.01 7.78
C ALA A 127 -0.93 16.14 7.40
N THR A 128 -1.33 17.38 7.65
CA THR A 128 -0.48 18.56 7.42
C THR A 128 0.82 18.44 8.22
N GLY A 129 1.95 18.78 7.60
CA GLY A 129 3.28 18.74 8.23
C GLY A 129 4.00 17.39 8.15
N ASN A 130 3.33 16.29 7.78
CA ASN A 130 3.99 14.98 7.68
C ASN A 130 4.74 14.84 6.34
N THR A 131 6.03 15.20 6.33
CA THR A 131 6.85 15.20 5.12
C THR A 131 7.02 13.81 4.50
N CYS A 132 7.13 12.76 5.33
CA CYS A 132 7.24 11.37 4.90
C CYS A 132 6.00 10.93 4.09
N CYS A 133 4.82 11.10 4.65
CA CYS A 133 3.55 10.80 4.00
C CYS A 133 3.41 11.60 2.69
N GLN A 134 3.74 12.89 2.71
CA GLN A 134 3.62 13.76 1.53
C GLN A 134 4.51 13.28 0.37
N LYS A 135 5.74 12.82 0.64
CA LYS A 135 6.61 12.25 -0.41
C LYS A 135 5.99 11.00 -1.03
N ILE A 136 5.42 10.12 -0.22
CA ILE A 136 4.77 8.89 -0.69
C ILE A 136 3.48 9.21 -1.47
N LEU A 137 2.69 10.18 -1.00
CA LEU A 137 1.49 10.68 -1.68
C LEU A 137 1.81 11.31 -3.04
N GLN A 138 2.97 11.94 -3.20
CA GLN A 138 3.40 12.50 -4.48
C GLN A 138 3.88 11.41 -5.44
N LEU A 139 4.70 10.48 -4.94
CA LEU A 139 5.30 9.43 -5.74
C LEU A 139 5.50 8.15 -4.91
N MET A 140 4.64 7.17 -5.14
CA MET A 140 4.77 5.84 -4.58
C MET A 140 5.65 4.99 -5.49
N ASP A 141 6.77 4.51 -4.96
CA ASP A 141 7.73 3.72 -5.73
C ASP A 141 7.70 2.23 -5.41
N LYS A 142 7.23 1.86 -4.22
CA LYS A 142 7.19 0.47 -3.79
C LYS A 142 5.89 0.14 -3.06
N PHE A 143 5.38 -1.05 -3.34
CA PHE A 143 4.24 -1.66 -2.65
C PHE A 143 4.67 -3.03 -2.15
N GLU A 144 4.42 -3.34 -0.89
CA GLU A 144 4.70 -4.64 -0.30
C GLU A 144 3.46 -5.20 0.35
N VAL A 145 3.30 -6.53 0.29
CA VAL A 145 2.20 -7.26 0.91
C VAL A 145 2.75 -8.50 1.60
N MET A 146 2.19 -8.82 2.76
CA MET A 146 2.46 -10.08 3.43
C MET A 146 1.82 -11.22 2.65
N ALA A 147 2.55 -12.32 2.49
CA ALA A 147 2.08 -13.51 1.79
C ALA A 147 2.59 -14.79 2.47
N ASP A 148 2.07 -15.95 2.07
CA ASP A 148 2.64 -17.22 2.52
C ASP A 148 3.99 -17.47 1.87
N LYS A 149 5.03 -17.71 2.67
CA LYS A 149 6.37 -18.03 2.18
C LYS A 149 6.41 -19.28 1.29
N THR A 150 5.47 -20.22 1.47
CA THR A 150 5.35 -21.40 0.59
C THR A 150 4.86 -21.02 -0.81
N CYS A 151 4.25 -19.85 -0.98
CA CYS A 151 3.74 -19.33 -2.24
C CYS A 151 4.77 -18.52 -3.06
N SER A 152 6.04 -18.52 -2.67
CA SER A 152 7.10 -17.77 -3.36
C SER A 152 7.21 -18.06 -4.86
N LYS A 153 6.97 -19.32 -5.26
CA LYS A 153 6.96 -19.76 -6.67
C LYS A 153 5.58 -19.67 -7.35
N ALA A 154 4.54 -19.29 -6.61
CA ALA A 154 3.17 -19.26 -7.11
C ALA A 154 2.85 -17.96 -7.86
N VAL A 155 3.60 -16.87 -7.68
CA VAL A 155 3.35 -15.61 -8.39
C VAL A 155 3.67 -15.77 -9.88
N ALA A 156 2.64 -15.80 -10.73
CA ALA A 156 2.76 -15.96 -12.17
C ALA A 156 2.92 -14.62 -12.90
N ALA A 157 2.22 -13.60 -12.43
CA ALA A 157 2.25 -12.26 -13.01
C ALA A 157 1.90 -11.22 -11.96
N VAL A 158 2.45 -10.03 -12.13
CA VAL A 158 2.08 -8.83 -11.38
C VAL A 158 1.91 -7.71 -12.38
N THR A 159 0.83 -6.94 -12.30
CA THR A 159 0.60 -5.79 -13.17
C THR A 159 0.19 -4.56 -12.37
N PHE A 160 0.57 -3.39 -12.86
CA PHE A 160 0.07 -2.10 -12.37
C PHE A 160 -0.40 -1.26 -13.54
N GLY A 161 -1.70 -0.96 -13.60
CA GLY A 161 -2.29 -0.25 -14.75
C GLY A 161 -2.11 -1.02 -16.06
N ASN A 162 -2.32 -2.34 -16.03
CA ASN A 162 -2.11 -3.27 -17.15
C ASN A 162 -0.66 -3.39 -17.68
N VAL A 163 0.31 -2.72 -17.04
CA VAL A 163 1.73 -2.88 -17.35
C VAL A 163 2.33 -3.97 -16.47
N SER A 164 3.03 -4.93 -17.07
CA SER A 164 3.71 -6.00 -16.34
C SER A 164 4.80 -5.44 -15.42
N ARG A 165 4.82 -5.92 -14.18
CA ARG A 165 5.79 -5.58 -13.12
C ARG A 165 6.53 -6.79 -12.58
N ILE A 166 6.45 -7.94 -13.27
CA ILE A 166 7.07 -9.18 -12.78
C ILE A 166 8.60 -9.05 -12.64
N SER A 167 9.26 -8.26 -13.49
CA SER A 167 10.71 -8.00 -13.40
C SER A 167 11.12 -7.10 -12.24
N SER A 168 10.19 -6.31 -11.70
CA SER A 168 10.37 -5.50 -10.49
C SER A 168 9.61 -6.08 -9.29
N THR A 169 9.29 -7.38 -9.35
CA THR A 169 8.64 -8.12 -8.28
C THR A 169 9.63 -9.06 -7.61
N PHE A 170 9.71 -8.99 -6.28
CA PHE A 170 10.61 -9.80 -5.47
C PHE A 170 9.82 -10.48 -4.36
N PHE A 171 10.03 -11.78 -4.18
CA PHE A 171 9.48 -12.53 -3.06
C PHE A 171 10.59 -12.81 -2.05
N ASP A 172 10.41 -12.31 -0.84
CA ASP A 172 11.36 -12.42 0.25
C ASP A 172 10.84 -13.46 1.26
N THR A 173 11.69 -14.43 1.58
CA THR A 173 11.37 -15.59 2.43
C THR A 173 12.23 -15.65 3.69
N ASP A 174 13.06 -14.64 3.93
CA ASP A 174 14.00 -14.63 5.06
C ASP A 174 13.31 -14.31 6.40
N PHE A 175 12.02 -13.95 6.33
CA PHE A 175 11.18 -13.59 7.47
C PHE A 175 10.26 -14.76 7.89
N SER A 176 9.66 -14.65 9.07
CA SER A 176 8.68 -15.63 9.57
C SER A 176 7.47 -15.78 8.64
N VAL A 177 7.11 -14.69 7.94
CA VAL A 177 6.10 -14.61 6.89
C VAL A 177 6.77 -14.33 5.53
N GLY A 178 6.11 -14.70 4.44
CA GLY A 178 6.53 -14.29 3.11
C GLY A 178 6.23 -12.81 2.87
N LYS A 179 7.04 -12.16 2.05
CA LYS A 179 6.86 -10.74 1.71
C LYS A 179 7.03 -10.55 0.21
N LEU A 180 5.93 -10.23 -0.46
CA LEU A 180 5.93 -9.89 -1.87
C LEU A 180 6.12 -8.38 -2.02
N ARG A 181 7.13 -7.97 -2.78
CA ARG A 181 7.49 -6.57 -3.01
C ARG A 181 7.40 -6.25 -4.49
N VAL A 182 6.75 -5.16 -4.83
CA VAL A 182 6.70 -4.61 -6.19
C VAL A 182 7.38 -3.24 -6.14
N THR A 183 8.53 -3.10 -6.79
CA THR A 183 9.37 -1.90 -6.78
C THR A 183 9.29 -1.14 -8.10
N ASN A 184 9.96 0.03 -8.16
CA ASN A 184 10.08 0.87 -9.34
C ASN A 184 8.72 1.21 -9.96
N LEU A 185 7.72 1.44 -9.11
CA LEU A 185 6.37 1.75 -9.56
C LEU A 185 6.33 3.13 -10.21
N GLY A 186 7.07 4.11 -9.67
CA GLY A 186 7.02 5.50 -10.12
C GLY A 186 5.58 6.04 -10.19
N ALA A 187 4.71 5.60 -9.28
CA ALA A 187 3.29 5.84 -9.35
C ALA A 187 2.96 7.20 -8.76
N THR A 188 2.54 8.13 -9.62
CA THR A 188 2.02 9.42 -9.19
C THR A 188 0.64 9.26 -8.54
N ARG A 189 0.21 10.27 -7.78
CA ARG A 189 -1.15 10.31 -7.20
C ARG A 189 -2.26 10.02 -8.21
N ALA A 190 -2.17 10.59 -9.40
CA ALA A 190 -3.16 10.37 -10.46
C ALA A 190 -3.15 8.92 -10.99
N MET A 191 -1.98 8.28 -11.03
CA MET A 191 -1.86 6.87 -11.42
C MET A 191 -2.46 5.95 -10.35
N MET A 192 -2.19 6.24 -9.07
CA MET A 192 -2.70 5.45 -7.95
C MET A 192 -4.23 5.40 -7.90
N GLN A 193 -4.91 6.49 -8.26
CA GLN A 193 -6.36 6.58 -8.29
C GLN A 193 -7.02 5.86 -9.50
N LYS A 194 -6.28 5.69 -10.60
CA LYS A 194 -6.83 5.17 -11.87
C LYS A 194 -6.43 3.72 -12.14
N ASN A 195 -5.28 3.29 -11.64
CA ASN A 195 -4.70 2.00 -11.96
C ASN A 195 -4.98 0.96 -10.87
N LEU A 196 -5.10 -0.29 -11.30
CA LEU A 196 -5.17 -1.44 -10.40
C LEU A 196 -3.80 -2.10 -10.27
N MET A 197 -3.49 -2.57 -9.06
CA MET A 197 -2.42 -3.53 -8.81
C MET A 197 -3.02 -4.93 -8.82
N CYS A 198 -2.62 -5.77 -9.78
CA CYS A 198 -3.13 -7.13 -9.90
C CYS A 198 -2.02 -8.16 -9.70
N PHE A 199 -2.36 -9.24 -9.01
CA PHE A 199 -1.51 -10.42 -8.83
C PHE A 199 -2.20 -11.63 -9.43
N THR A 200 -1.48 -12.39 -10.27
CA THR A 200 -1.92 -13.69 -10.76
C THR A 200 -1.09 -14.77 -10.07
N ILE A 201 -1.76 -15.70 -9.42
CA ILE A 201 -1.20 -16.67 -8.49
C ILE A 201 -1.59 -18.09 -8.94
N LYS A 202 -0.61 -19.00 -9.01
CA LYS A 202 -0.78 -20.40 -9.40
C LYS A 202 -1.23 -21.25 -8.20
N PRO A 203 -1.86 -22.42 -8.46
CA PRO A 203 -2.00 -23.46 -7.45
C PRO A 203 -0.65 -23.86 -6.83
N PRO A 204 -0.61 -24.27 -5.55
CA PRO A 204 -1.75 -24.48 -4.64
C PRO A 204 -2.24 -23.19 -3.95
N CYS A 205 -1.61 -22.04 -4.22
CA CYS A 205 -1.92 -20.77 -3.56
C CYS A 205 -3.02 -19.96 -4.26
N ALA A 206 -3.84 -20.61 -5.08
CA ALA A 206 -4.80 -19.96 -5.96
C ALA A 206 -6.09 -19.53 -5.21
N SER A 207 -5.95 -18.83 -4.10
CA SER A 207 -7.03 -18.15 -3.38
C SER A 207 -6.49 -17.00 -2.54
N PHE A 208 -7.37 -16.07 -2.16
CA PHE A 208 -7.00 -14.92 -1.34
C PHE A 208 -6.36 -15.37 -0.01
N ASP A 209 -7.10 -16.16 0.77
CA ASP A 209 -6.68 -16.52 2.14
C ASP A 209 -5.45 -17.42 2.16
N ALA A 210 -5.28 -18.29 1.16
CA ALA A 210 -4.09 -19.13 1.03
C ALA A 210 -2.85 -18.30 0.70
N PHE A 211 -2.99 -17.29 -0.18
CA PHE A 211 -1.86 -16.45 -0.56
C PHE A 211 -1.50 -15.42 0.51
N PHE A 212 -2.47 -14.70 1.08
CA PHE A 212 -2.24 -13.60 2.04
C PHE A 212 -2.22 -14.04 3.51
N GLN A 213 -2.36 -15.34 3.79
CA GLN A 213 -2.41 -15.92 5.15
C GLN A 213 -3.47 -15.25 6.06
N SER A 214 -4.63 -14.90 5.52
CA SER A 214 -5.68 -14.19 6.26
C SER A 214 -6.10 -14.89 7.56
N ASN A 215 -6.10 -16.23 7.58
CA ASN A 215 -6.37 -17.01 8.79
C ASN A 215 -5.39 -16.73 9.94
N LYS A 216 -4.11 -16.44 9.65
CA LYS A 216 -3.13 -16.07 10.67
C LYS A 216 -3.31 -14.66 11.21
N LEU A 217 -4.02 -13.81 10.45
CA LEU A 217 -4.41 -12.47 10.88
C LEU A 217 -5.73 -12.45 11.66
N GLY A 218 -6.36 -13.62 11.85
CA GLY A 218 -7.53 -13.80 12.72
C GLY A 218 -8.87 -13.75 12.01
N ALA A 219 -8.94 -13.43 10.71
CA ALA A 219 -10.17 -13.50 9.93
C ALA A 219 -9.90 -13.62 8.41
N PRO A 220 -10.78 -14.30 7.65
CA PRO A 220 -10.71 -14.33 6.18
C PRO A 220 -10.70 -12.92 5.57
N GLY A 221 -9.97 -12.75 4.47
CA GLY A 221 -9.89 -11.48 3.75
C GLY A 221 -9.06 -10.38 4.42
N LEU A 222 -8.43 -10.64 5.57
CA LEU A 222 -7.42 -9.76 6.15
C LEU A 222 -6.07 -9.92 5.47
N TYR A 223 -5.34 -8.83 5.32
CA TYR A 223 -3.96 -8.84 4.83
C TYR A 223 -3.20 -7.63 5.37
N GLN A 224 -1.87 -7.75 5.42
CA GLN A 224 -0.99 -6.65 5.76
C GLN A 224 -0.30 -6.13 4.50
N TYR A 225 -0.08 -4.82 4.46
CA TYR A 225 0.62 -4.17 3.36
C TYR A 225 1.48 -3.00 3.83
N SER A 226 2.36 -2.54 2.96
CA SER A 226 3.08 -1.29 3.14
C SER A 226 3.36 -0.59 1.81
N VAL A 227 3.52 0.73 1.86
CA VAL A 227 3.81 1.60 0.71
C VAL A 227 5.02 2.47 1.01
N PHE A 228 5.79 2.79 -0.03
CA PHE A 228 7.04 3.53 0.13
C PHE A 228 7.29 4.47 -1.05
N ASN A 229 8.12 5.48 -0.80
CA ASN A 229 8.78 6.27 -1.84
C ASN A 229 10.13 5.63 -2.24
N ALA A 230 10.82 6.28 -3.19
CA ALA A 230 12.13 5.83 -3.67
C ALA A 230 13.24 5.90 -2.60
N GLN A 231 13.08 6.75 -1.58
CA GLN A 231 14.01 6.87 -0.46
C GLN A 231 13.80 5.80 0.62
N HIS A 232 12.86 4.88 0.41
CA HIS A 232 12.44 3.87 1.37
C HIS A 232 11.85 4.45 2.67
N ASP A 233 11.28 5.65 2.60
CA ASP A 233 10.35 6.13 3.63
C ASP A 233 9.11 5.22 3.56
N LEU A 234 8.72 4.59 4.68
CA LEU A 234 7.69 3.54 4.72
C LEU A 234 6.44 4.00 5.45
N VAL A 235 5.29 3.50 4.99
CA VAL A 235 4.07 3.42 5.78
C VAL A 235 3.43 2.01 5.78
N ALA A 236 2.89 1.62 6.93
CA ALA A 236 2.68 0.26 7.43
C ALA A 236 1.21 0.01 7.85
N PHE A 237 0.48 -0.97 7.28
CA PHE A 237 -0.95 -1.12 7.59
C PHE A 237 -1.52 -2.53 7.47
N TYR A 238 -2.70 -2.67 8.07
CA TYR A 238 -3.64 -3.76 7.88
C TYR A 238 -4.78 -3.28 7.00
N ALA A 239 -5.22 -4.12 6.09
CA ALA A 239 -6.45 -3.92 5.33
C ALA A 239 -7.38 -5.11 5.53
N SER A 240 -8.69 -4.82 5.51
CA SER A 240 -9.74 -5.82 5.44
C SER A 240 -10.47 -5.67 4.12
N ASN A 241 -10.71 -6.79 3.44
CA ASN A 241 -11.52 -6.82 2.23
C ASN A 241 -13.00 -6.54 2.49
N ASP A 242 -13.47 -6.69 3.73
CA ASP A 242 -14.88 -6.54 4.06
C ASP A 242 -15.16 -5.16 4.66
N LEU A 243 -15.26 -4.15 3.78
CA LEU A 243 -15.73 -2.83 4.21
C LEU A 243 -17.27 -2.78 4.38
N LYS A 244 -18.00 -3.80 3.90
CA LYS A 244 -19.48 -3.81 3.90
C LYS A 244 -20.09 -4.47 5.13
N GLN A 245 -19.46 -5.47 5.74
CA GLN A 245 -19.99 -6.12 6.96
C GLN A 245 -19.79 -5.28 8.24
N THR A 246 -18.92 -4.28 8.22
CA THR A 246 -18.57 -3.47 9.39
C THR A 246 -19.63 -2.43 9.79
N LEU A 247 -20.71 -2.29 9.01
CA LEU A 247 -21.79 -1.33 9.31
C LEU A 247 -22.95 -1.92 10.15
N GLY A 248 -22.96 -3.23 10.42
CA GLY A 248 -24.02 -3.89 11.19
C GLY A 248 -23.72 -4.16 12.66
N ILE A 249 -22.46 -4.04 13.08
CA ILE A 249 -22.02 -4.34 14.46
C ILE A 249 -21.10 -3.18 14.88
N GLY A 250 -21.64 -2.24 15.64
CA GLY A 250 -20.88 -1.22 16.38
C GLY A 250 -19.62 -0.66 15.69
N GLN A 251 -19.80 0.26 14.74
CA GLN A 251 -18.87 1.35 14.45
C GLN A 251 -17.35 1.04 14.62
N TYR A 252 -16.84 0.00 13.97
CA TYR A 252 -15.44 0.03 13.58
C TYR A 252 -15.37 1.03 12.43
N ARG A 253 -15.06 2.29 12.73
CA ARG A 253 -14.39 3.16 11.75
C ARG A 253 -13.29 2.29 11.11
N ALA A 254 -12.86 2.61 9.90
CA ALA A 254 -11.46 2.34 9.53
C ALA A 254 -10.49 3.14 10.43
N GLY A 255 -10.76 3.25 11.74
CA GLY A 255 -9.74 3.27 12.74
C GLY A 255 -9.04 1.95 12.61
N LEU A 256 -7.89 1.97 11.93
CA LEU A 256 -6.66 1.77 12.66
C LEU A 256 -6.94 1.15 14.02
N VAL A 257 -6.83 -0.17 14.07
CA VAL A 257 -6.66 -0.84 15.35
C VAL A 257 -5.31 -0.35 15.86
N GLY A 258 -5.32 0.84 16.47
CA GLY A 258 -4.30 1.28 17.39
C GLY A 258 -4.36 0.25 18.49
N TRP A 259 -3.39 -0.64 18.49
CA TRP A 259 -3.22 -1.62 19.54
C TRP A 259 -3.15 -0.88 20.86
N HIS A 260 -4.25 -0.92 21.63
CA HIS A 260 -4.13 -0.78 23.06
C HIS A 260 -3.30 -1.97 23.53
N ARG A 261 -2.10 -1.67 24.03
CA ARG A 261 -1.28 -2.55 24.86
C ARG A 261 -2.18 -3.24 25.87
N VAL A 262 -2.56 -4.49 25.61
CA VAL A 262 -3.15 -5.36 26.63
C VAL A 262 -2.01 -5.63 27.60
N ARG A 263 -1.94 -4.84 28.69
CA ARG A 263 -1.13 -5.23 29.85
C ARG A 263 -1.71 -6.56 30.32
N GLY A 264 -0.99 -7.64 30.05
CA GLY A 264 -1.21 -8.88 30.75
C GLY A 264 -0.91 -8.65 32.22
N ASP A 265 -1.95 -8.35 33.01
CA ASP A 265 -1.90 -8.51 34.45
C ASP A 265 -1.80 -10.01 34.72
N GLY A 266 -0.56 -10.50 34.71
CA GLY A 266 -0.18 -11.80 35.21
C GLY A 266 -0.41 -11.86 36.71
N ARG A 267 -1.65 -12.07 37.13
CA ARG A 267 -1.96 -12.53 38.49
C ARG A 267 -2.12 -14.05 38.45
N ALA A 268 -0.98 -14.74 38.50
CA ALA A 268 -0.92 -16.17 38.72
C ALA A 268 -1.69 -16.52 40.00
N LYS A 269 -2.80 -17.26 39.85
CA LYS A 269 -3.56 -17.81 40.97
C LYS A 269 -2.87 -19.12 41.38
N PRO A 270 -2.37 -19.26 42.61
CA PRO A 270 -1.71 -20.50 43.04
C PRO A 270 -2.74 -21.62 43.09
N ARG A 271 -2.46 -22.73 42.39
CA ARG A 271 -3.20 -23.98 42.53
C ARG A 271 -2.91 -24.54 43.93
N ARG A 272 -3.95 -24.67 44.75
CA ARG A 272 -3.93 -25.49 45.98
C ARG A 272 -3.60 -26.92 45.58
N ALA A 273 -2.56 -27.47 46.18
CA ALA A 273 -2.32 -28.90 46.24
C ALA A 273 -3.49 -29.54 46.99
N ALA A 274 -4.17 -30.49 46.34
CA ALA A 274 -5.11 -31.38 47.01
C ALA A 274 -4.29 -32.50 47.66
N ASP A 275 -4.38 -32.52 48.99
CA ASP A 275 -3.87 -33.53 49.90
C ASP A 275 -4.65 -34.83 49.67
N VAL A 276 -3.98 -35.87 49.16
CA VAL A 276 -4.55 -37.22 49.02
C VAL A 276 -4.19 -37.98 50.30
N ARG A 277 -5.13 -38.00 51.24
CA ARG A 277 -5.07 -38.84 52.44
C ARG A 277 -5.75 -40.17 52.16
N ALA A 278 -5.07 -41.23 52.58
CA ALA A 278 -5.46 -42.62 52.47
C ALA A 278 -6.80 -42.97 53.12
N THR A 279 -7.49 -43.94 52.51
CA THR A 279 -8.09 -45.14 53.13
C THR A 279 -8.23 -46.21 52.07
#